data_AF-B6QIB1-F1
#
_entry.id   AF-B6QIB1-F1
#
_cell.length_a   1.000
_cell.length_b   1.000
_cell.length_c   1.000
_cell.angle_alpha   90.00
_cell.angle_beta   90.00
_cell.angle_gamma   90.00
#
_symmetry.space_group_name_H-M   'P 1'
#
loop_
_entity.id
_entity.type
_entity.pdbx_description
1 polymer ?
#
loop_
_entity_poly.entity_id
_entity_poly.type
_entity_poly.pdbx_seq_one_letter_code
_entity_poly.pdbx_strand_id
1 'polypeptide(L)'
;MLATYIHNAPQRDLLLASISLLYSRLKFFLKHVDDKGDHLLVDDEYNITGIIDWQFARIVPAAEAFGPSYVAPDLESLYSSSSGISADVRLLTGSLRSRGYHDLATFAGGNEVMRRFHHGLADGLS
;
A
#
# COMPACT_ATOMS: atom_id res chain seq x y z
N MET A 1 2.05 -4.48 21.65
CA MET A 1 1.23 -4.86 22.84
C MET A 1 0.13 -5.81 22.37
N LEU A 2 0.43 -7.11 22.23
CA LEU A 2 -0.54 -8.18 21.96
C LEU A 2 0.12 -9.53 22.22
N ALA A 3 0.52 -9.76 23.48
CA ALA A 3 0.94 -11.06 23.98
C ALA A 3 0.95 -11.00 25.50
N THR A 4 -0.22 -10.85 26.11
CA THR A 4 -0.35 -11.06 27.55
C THR A 4 -1.50 -12.03 27.78
N TYR A 5 -1.17 -13.11 28.50
CA TYR A 5 -2.07 -14.13 29.07
C TYR A 5 -2.44 -15.36 28.23
N ILE A 6 -1.50 -16.31 28.12
CA ILE A 6 -1.81 -17.74 28.02
C ILE A 6 -0.88 -18.50 28.98
N HIS A 7 -1.44 -18.97 30.10
CA HIS A 7 -0.71 -19.60 31.21
C HIS A 7 -0.37 -21.07 31.03
N ASN A 8 -0.62 -21.63 29.85
CA ASN A 8 -0.52 -23.07 29.62
C ASN A 8 0.38 -23.34 28.41
N ALA A 9 1.56 -23.93 28.67
CA ALA A 9 2.66 -24.06 27.73
C ALA A 9 2.27 -24.69 26.37
N PRO A 10 1.40 -25.72 26.31
CA PRO A 10 0.98 -26.31 25.03
C PRO A 10 0.16 -25.35 24.15
N GLN A 11 -0.74 -24.55 24.74
CA GLN A 11 -1.52 -23.57 23.99
C GLN A 11 -0.66 -22.42 23.46
N ARG A 12 0.38 -22.01 24.20
CA ARG A 12 1.34 -21.00 23.75
C ARG A 12 2.12 -21.49 22.53
N ASP A 13 2.60 -22.72 22.56
CA ASP A 13 3.43 -23.27 21.47
C ASP A 13 2.59 -23.48 20.19
N LEU A 14 1.32 -23.86 20.32
CA LEU A 14 0.37 -23.91 19.21
C LEU A 14 0.05 -22.52 18.64
N LEU A 15 -0.10 -21.50 19.50
CA LEU A 15 -0.31 -20.13 19.05
C LEU A 15 0.93 -19.60 18.31
N LEU A 16 2.14 -19.82 18.84
CA LEU A 16 3.39 -19.41 18.19
C LEU A 16 3.60 -20.14 16.85
N ALA A 17 3.30 -21.44 16.78
CA ALA A 17 3.35 -22.20 15.53
C ALA A 17 2.32 -21.68 14.51
N SER A 18 1.12 -21.33 14.96
CA SER A 18 0.07 -20.76 14.10
C SER A 18 0.45 -19.36 13.59
N ILE A 19 1.04 -18.51 14.44
CA ILE A 19 1.56 -17.20 14.06
C ILE A 19 2.73 -17.37 13.07
N SER A 20 3.67 -18.28 13.33
CA SER A 20 4.79 -18.56 12.43
C SER A 20 4.32 -19.07 11.07
N LEU A 21 3.31 -19.96 11.04
CA LEU A 21 2.67 -20.44 9.82
C LEU A 21 1.89 -19.33 9.10
N LEU A 22 1.29 -18.40 9.84
CA LEU A 22 0.64 -17.22 9.27
C LEU A 22 1.69 -16.30 8.62
N TYR A 23 2.80 -16.05 9.31
CA TYR A 23 3.92 -15.25 8.83
C TYR A 23 4.63 -15.87 7.62
N SER A 24 4.78 -17.19 7.57
CA SER A 24 5.36 -17.88 6.41
C SER A 24 4.44 -17.87 5.18
N ARG A 25 3.15 -17.60 5.39
CA ARG A 25 2.16 -17.41 4.32
C ARG A 25 1.99 -15.95 3.88
N LEU A 26 2.51 -14.99 4.65
CA LEU A 26 2.47 -13.59 4.27
C LEU A 26 3.41 -13.34 3.09
N LYS A 27 2.85 -12.83 2.01
CA LYS A 27 3.63 -12.38 0.85
C LYS A 27 4.08 -10.95 1.11
N PHE A 28 5.36 -10.72 0.94
CA PHE A 28 5.96 -9.39 0.97
C PHE A 28 6.46 -9.00 -0.40
N PHE A 29 6.52 -7.71 -0.64
CA PHE A 29 6.82 -7.12 -1.94
C PHE A 29 7.84 -6.00 -1.75
N LEU A 30 8.72 -5.84 -2.72
CA LEU A 30 9.61 -4.68 -2.79
C LEU A 30 8.79 -3.46 -3.23
N LYS A 31 8.76 -2.42 -2.41
CA LYS A 31 8.18 -1.11 -2.72
C LYS A 31 9.31 -0.09 -2.85
N HIS A 32 9.26 0.72 -3.92
CA HIS A 32 10.21 1.80 -4.19
C HIS A 32 10.07 2.97 -3.18
N VAL A 33 8.84 3.24 -2.75
CA VAL A 33 8.40 4.25 -1.75
C VAL A 33 8.32 5.66 -2.30
N ASP A 34 9.08 6.02 -3.33
CA ASP A 34 8.79 7.24 -4.09
C ASP A 34 7.63 6.97 -5.06
N ASP A 35 6.61 7.80 -5.00
CA ASP A 35 5.40 7.70 -5.83
C ASP A 35 5.06 9.01 -6.54
N LYS A 36 6.01 9.95 -6.64
CA LYS A 36 5.86 11.21 -7.39
C LYS A 36 6.04 11.04 -8.90
N GLY A 37 6.77 10.01 -9.31
CA GLY A 37 7.02 9.65 -10.71
C GLY A 37 8.24 10.30 -11.35
N ASP A 38 8.89 11.26 -10.70
CA ASP A 38 10.14 11.90 -11.15
C ASP A 38 11.38 10.96 -11.10
N HIS A 39 11.25 9.83 -10.41
CA HIS A 39 12.23 8.75 -10.35
C HIS A 39 12.19 7.77 -11.54
N LEU A 40 11.27 7.96 -12.50
CA LEU A 40 11.14 7.16 -13.72
C LEU A 40 11.90 7.81 -14.87
N LEU A 41 12.90 7.11 -15.42
CA LEU A 41 13.60 7.53 -16.63
C LEU A 41 12.84 7.03 -17.85
N VAL A 42 12.67 7.89 -18.85
CA VAL A 42 11.98 7.57 -20.11
C VAL A 42 12.84 7.90 -21.33
N ASP A 43 12.62 7.19 -22.43
CA ASP A 43 13.15 7.55 -23.76
C ASP A 43 12.25 8.57 -24.49
N ASP A 44 12.60 8.90 -25.73
CA ASP A 44 11.88 9.87 -26.56
C ASP A 44 10.45 9.41 -26.92
N GLU A 45 10.17 8.10 -26.84
CA GLU A 45 8.86 7.49 -27.04
C GLU A 45 8.09 7.24 -25.73
N TYR A 46 8.58 7.75 -24.59
CA TYR A 46 7.99 7.59 -23.26
C TYR A 46 7.99 6.16 -22.70
N ASN A 47 8.85 5.27 -23.20
CA ASN A 47 9.05 3.97 -22.57
C ASN A 47 9.89 4.13 -21.29
N ILE A 48 9.53 3.42 -20.22
CA ILE A 48 10.35 3.40 -18.99
C ILE A 48 11.66 2.65 -19.29
N THR A 49 12.78 3.36 -19.22
CA THR A 49 14.14 2.82 -19.46
C THR A 49 14.91 2.56 -18.17
N GLY A 50 14.49 3.16 -17.07
CA GLY A 50 15.14 2.99 -15.77
C GLY A 50 14.28 3.49 -14.62
N ILE A 51 14.62 3.02 -13.43
CA ILE A 51 14.04 3.46 -12.15
C ILE A 51 15.23 3.80 -11.25
N ILE A 52 15.32 5.04 -10.78
CA ILE A 52 16.39 5.54 -9.90
C ILE A 52 15.87 5.81 -8.48
N ASP A 53 16.69 6.33 -7.57
CA ASP A 53 16.28 6.74 -6.21
C ASP A 53 15.77 5.63 -5.28
N TRP A 54 16.37 4.44 -5.36
CA TRP A 54 16.03 3.27 -4.53
C TRP A 54 16.40 3.37 -3.03
N GLN A 55 16.90 4.51 -2.55
CA GLN A 55 17.47 4.65 -1.20
C GLN A 55 16.50 4.37 -0.05
N PHE A 56 15.19 4.49 -0.28
CA PHE A 56 14.13 4.19 0.69
C PHE A 56 13.33 2.93 0.37
N ALA A 57 13.74 2.17 -0.64
CA ALA A 57 13.04 0.96 -1.04
C ALA A 57 13.04 -0.08 0.10
N ARG A 58 11.92 -0.77 0.26
CA ARG A 58 11.71 -1.68 1.39
C ARG A 58 10.74 -2.80 1.06
N ILE A 59 10.88 -3.87 1.83
CA ILE A 59 10.00 -5.03 1.78
C ILE A 59 8.77 -4.76 2.65
N VAL A 60 7.58 -4.78 2.06
CA VAL A 60 6.33 -4.42 2.71
C VAL A 60 5.20 -5.40 2.38
N PRO A 61 4.14 -5.49 3.20
CA PRO A 61 2.95 -6.27 2.88
C PRO A 61 2.24 -5.75 1.61
N ALA A 62 1.44 -6.62 0.96
CA ALA A 62 0.68 -6.26 -0.24
C ALA A 62 -0.14 -4.96 -0.11
N ALA A 63 -0.78 -4.76 1.05
CA ALA A 63 -1.62 -3.60 1.32
C ALA A 63 -0.85 -2.27 1.24
N GLU A 64 0.44 -2.28 1.54
CA GLU A 64 1.30 -1.10 1.44
C GLU A 64 1.97 -0.99 0.06
N ALA A 65 2.38 -2.13 -0.52
CA ALA A 65 3.00 -2.18 -1.84
C ALA A 65 2.06 -1.72 -2.95
N PHE A 66 0.79 -2.11 -2.88
CA PHE A 66 -0.24 -1.85 -3.89
C PHE A 66 -1.34 -0.92 -3.37
N GLY A 67 -1.11 -0.30 -2.21
CA GLY A 67 -2.00 0.70 -1.63
C GLY A 67 -2.07 1.98 -2.48
N PRO A 68 -2.88 2.95 -2.05
CA PRO A 68 -3.01 4.22 -2.75
C PRO A 68 -1.66 4.93 -2.94
N SER A 69 -1.45 5.50 -4.13
CA SER A 69 -0.24 6.22 -4.56
C SER A 69 -0.57 7.70 -4.82
N TYR A 70 0.41 8.61 -4.70
CA TYR A 70 0.31 10.03 -5.10
C TYR A 70 -0.14 10.24 -6.55
N VAL A 71 0.04 9.26 -7.45
CA VAL A 71 -0.38 9.37 -8.85
C VAL A 71 -1.91 9.30 -9.00
N ALA A 72 -2.62 8.75 -8.01
CA ALA A 72 -4.03 8.41 -8.15
C ALA A 72 -5.03 9.46 -7.61
N PRO A 73 -4.70 10.33 -6.64
CA PRO A 73 -5.51 11.50 -6.33
C PRO A 73 -4.81 12.77 -6.79
N ASP A 74 -5.57 13.73 -7.32
CA ASP A 74 -5.13 15.11 -7.40
C ASP A 74 -4.54 15.55 -6.04
N LEU A 75 -3.36 16.16 -6.10
CA LEU A 75 -2.64 16.65 -4.93
C LEU A 75 -3.53 17.61 -4.12
N GLU A 76 -4.42 18.35 -4.79
CA GLU A 76 -5.42 19.20 -4.13
C GLU A 76 -6.39 18.40 -3.26
N SER A 77 -6.90 17.26 -3.76
CA SER A 77 -7.77 16.36 -3.01
C SER A 77 -7.04 15.77 -1.79
N LEU A 78 -5.75 15.45 -1.93
CA LEU A 78 -4.89 14.93 -0.87
C LEU A 78 -4.73 15.90 0.31
N TYR A 79 -4.62 17.19 0.04
CA TYR A 79 -4.50 18.24 1.06
C TYR A 79 -5.84 18.83 1.51
N SER A 80 -6.94 18.42 0.88
CA SER A 80 -8.29 18.85 1.29
C SER A 80 -8.80 18.07 2.51
N SER A 81 -9.74 18.67 3.24
CA SER A 81 -10.51 17.99 4.29
C SER A 81 -11.56 17.02 3.73
N SER A 82 -11.66 16.87 2.41
CA SER A 82 -12.60 15.94 1.79
C SER A 82 -12.08 14.50 1.91
N SER A 83 -12.89 13.62 2.49
CA SER A 83 -12.59 12.19 2.69
C SER A 83 -13.10 11.32 1.54
N GLY A 84 -13.57 11.94 0.44
CA GLY A 84 -14.11 11.25 -0.72
C GLY A 84 -12.99 10.60 -1.54
N ILE A 85 -13.23 9.36 -1.98
CA ILE A 85 -12.36 8.69 -2.97
C ILE A 85 -12.37 9.52 -4.26
N SER A 86 -11.20 10.03 -4.66
CA SER A 86 -11.00 10.79 -5.91
C SER A 86 -11.56 10.05 -7.13
N ALA A 87 -12.04 10.81 -8.12
CA ALA A 87 -12.50 10.26 -9.41
C ALA A 87 -11.43 9.39 -10.08
N ASP A 88 -10.16 9.79 -9.97
CA ASP A 88 -9.02 9.10 -10.56
C ASP A 88 -8.77 7.74 -9.89
N VAL A 89 -8.90 7.65 -8.57
CA VAL A 89 -8.86 6.36 -7.84
C VAL A 89 -10.00 5.44 -8.30
N ARG A 90 -11.21 5.99 -8.55
CA ARG A 90 -12.32 5.20 -9.10
C ARG A 90 -12.04 4.69 -10.52
N LEU A 91 -11.44 5.52 -11.37
CA LEU A 91 -11.05 5.15 -12.72
C LEU A 91 -9.97 4.06 -12.71
N LEU A 92 -8.95 4.20 -11.88
CA LEU A 92 -7.88 3.22 -11.72
C LEU A 92 -8.42 1.87 -11.25
N THR A 93 -9.19 1.87 -10.16
CA THR A 93 -9.77 0.65 -9.58
C THR A 93 -10.76 -0.03 -10.53
N GLY A 94 -11.58 0.75 -11.25
CA GLY A 94 -12.46 0.24 -12.30
C GLY A 94 -11.68 -0.43 -13.44
N SER A 95 -10.61 0.21 -13.91
CA SER A 95 -9.73 -0.32 -14.96
C SER A 95 -9.05 -1.62 -14.53
N LEU A 96 -8.52 -1.69 -13.31
CA LEU A 96 -7.92 -2.90 -12.75
C LEU A 96 -8.93 -4.06 -12.69
N ARG A 97 -10.17 -3.81 -12.24
CA ARG A 97 -11.25 -4.81 -12.21
C ARG A 97 -11.59 -5.30 -13.62
N SER A 98 -11.75 -4.40 -14.58
CA SER A 98 -12.10 -4.75 -15.96
C SER A 98 -11.06 -5.66 -16.63
N ARG A 99 -9.80 -5.59 -16.19
CA ARG A 99 -8.68 -6.42 -16.66
C ARG A 99 -8.45 -7.68 -15.83
N GLY A 100 -9.30 -7.95 -14.85
CA GLY A 100 -9.21 -9.14 -14.00
C GLY A 100 -8.36 -8.99 -12.74
N TYR A 101 -7.72 -7.83 -12.50
CA TYR A 101 -6.85 -7.58 -11.35
C TYR A 101 -7.62 -7.13 -10.10
N HIS A 102 -8.51 -7.98 -9.63
CA HIS A 102 -9.44 -7.67 -8.53
C HIS A 102 -8.73 -7.38 -7.19
N ASP A 103 -7.67 -8.12 -6.88
CA ASP A 103 -6.89 -7.93 -5.65
C ASP A 103 -6.16 -6.58 -5.67
N LEU A 104 -5.53 -6.24 -6.79
CA LEU A 104 -4.87 -4.93 -6.97
C LEU A 104 -5.88 -3.79 -6.90
N ALA A 105 -7.06 -3.95 -7.51
CA ALA A 105 -8.12 -2.95 -7.39
C ALA A 105 -8.60 -2.77 -5.94
N THR A 106 -8.54 -3.83 -5.13
CA THR A 106 -8.91 -3.76 -3.71
C THR A 106 -7.84 -3.02 -2.91
N PHE A 107 -6.57 -3.27 -3.16
CA PHE A 107 -5.48 -2.53 -2.50
C PHE A 107 -5.41 -1.06 -2.94
N ALA A 108 -5.49 -0.79 -4.24
CA ALA A 108 -5.41 0.57 -4.80
C ALA A 108 -6.60 1.45 -4.41
N GLY A 109 -7.80 0.85 -4.26
CA GLY A 109 -8.99 1.52 -3.74
C GLY A 109 -9.08 1.56 -2.22
N GLY A 110 -8.00 1.17 -1.53
CA GLY A 110 -7.92 1.01 -0.09
C GLY A 110 -8.06 2.32 0.69
N ASN A 111 -8.05 2.18 2.01
CA ASN A 111 -8.45 3.20 2.98
C ASN A 111 -7.64 4.51 2.85
N GLU A 112 -8.37 5.62 2.67
CA GLU A 112 -7.87 6.99 2.70
C GLU A 112 -7.02 7.31 3.93
N VAL A 113 -7.39 6.74 5.09
CA VAL A 113 -6.61 6.87 6.34
C VAL A 113 -5.21 6.28 6.20
N MET A 114 -5.05 5.14 5.52
CA MET A 114 -3.74 4.52 5.32
C MET A 114 -2.87 5.36 4.39
N ARG A 115 -3.47 5.95 3.35
CA ARG A 115 -2.80 6.89 2.44
C ARG A 115 -2.30 8.11 3.20
N ARG A 116 -3.18 8.76 3.98
CA ARG A 116 -2.82 9.92 4.81
C ARG A 116 -1.71 9.59 5.80
N PHE A 117 -1.81 8.46 6.50
CA PHE A 117 -0.78 7.99 7.44
C PHE A 117 0.57 7.76 6.74
N HIS A 118 0.58 7.10 5.58
CA HIS A 118 1.80 6.84 4.81
C HIS A 118 2.52 8.14 4.38
N HIS A 119 1.74 9.18 4.11
CA HIS A 119 2.24 10.49 3.67
C HIS A 119 2.44 11.48 4.83
N GLY A 120 2.30 11.06 6.08
CA GLY A 120 2.49 11.91 7.26
C GLY A 120 1.44 13.01 7.40
N LEU A 121 0.26 12.86 6.80
CA LEU A 121 -0.85 13.81 6.92
C LEU A 121 -1.66 13.53 8.19
N ALA A 122 -1.71 14.50 9.09
CA ALA A 122 -2.44 14.40 10.35
C ALA A 122 -3.95 14.72 10.22
N ASP A 123 -4.33 15.52 9.23
CA ASP A 123 -5.72 15.91 9.00
C ASP A 123 -6.55 14.73 8.50
N GLY A 124 -7.80 14.58 8.97
CA GLY A 124 -8.74 13.55 8.50
C GLY A 124 -8.50 12.13 9.06
N LEU A 125 -7.69 12.00 10.12
CA LEU A 125 -7.49 10.73 10.85
C LEU A 125 -8.49 10.51 12.01
N SER A 126 -9.40 11.46 12.25
CA SER A 126 -10.40 11.46 13.34
C SER A 126 -11.75 10.88 12.94
#